data_AF-A0A0U3F7G5-F1
#
_entry.id   AF-A0A0U3F7G5-F1
#
_cell.length_a   1.000
_cell.length_b   1.000
_cell.length_c   1.000
_cell.angle_alpha   90.00
_cell.angle_beta   90.00
_cell.angle_gamma   90.00
#
_symmetry.space_group_name_H-M   'P 1'
#
loop_
_entity.id
_entity.type
_entity.pdbx_description
1 polymer ?
#
loop_
_entity_poly.entity_id
_entity_poly.type
_entity_poly.pdbx_seq_one_letter_code
_entity_poly.pdbx_strand_id
1 'polypeptide(L)'
;MFPFPRRKKLSVVLFTSIFDTEKKLEEIIYKLGFIIRTLVIFRVSEVIWLDDLKNKKNITRIIKDVSNYALTPPYGKKYFPIKRTLSKVGLIPPINIPSHVVSNDYVEGEIRKVVNGDTGVKIVNRKTKSVLVLDSLRKSHLTYDFYPYYDGYSIKFYDVTYLNKIKDIENVIIASRSGKDLSLVADKISSIYEQNGLTLVIGPPKGGLLKTMETTGHMLVNFVPKQGVKDVRAEEALYGALSLLNYILS
;
A
#
# COMPACT_ATOMS: atom_id res chain seq x y z
N MET A 1 9.95 -18.40 -4.03
CA MET A 1 9.59 -17.71 -5.29
C MET A 1 9.11 -16.30 -4.95
N PHE A 2 9.62 -15.26 -5.61
CA PHE A 2 9.16 -13.90 -5.36
C PHE A 2 7.74 -13.69 -5.88
N PRO A 3 6.84 -13.02 -5.13
CA PRO A 3 5.48 -12.80 -5.58
C PRO A 3 5.42 -11.83 -6.78
N PHE A 4 4.64 -12.19 -7.80
CA PHE A 4 4.21 -11.25 -8.84
C PHE A 4 3.15 -10.29 -8.30
N PRO A 5 2.98 -9.10 -8.92
CA PRO A 5 1.82 -8.25 -8.69
C PRO A 5 0.52 -9.03 -8.91
N ARG A 6 -0.56 -8.54 -8.30
CA ARG A 6 -1.90 -9.07 -8.55
C ARG A 6 -2.29 -8.91 -10.03
N ARG A 7 -3.05 -9.88 -10.57
CA ARG A 7 -3.51 -9.88 -11.96
C ARG A 7 -4.37 -8.67 -12.30
N LYS A 8 -5.27 -8.29 -11.38
CA LYS A 8 -6.09 -7.07 -11.46
C LYS A 8 -5.75 -6.13 -10.32
N LYS A 9 -5.98 -4.83 -10.53
CA LYS A 9 -5.66 -3.80 -9.53
C LYS A 9 -6.49 -4.01 -8.28
N LEU A 10 -5.82 -4.00 -7.13
CA LEU A 10 -6.45 -3.88 -5.82
C LEU A 10 -6.06 -2.51 -5.27
N SER A 11 -7.02 -1.59 -5.20
CA SER A 11 -6.84 -0.25 -4.68
C SER A 11 -7.42 -0.16 -3.27
N VAL A 12 -6.80 0.64 -2.40
CA VAL A 12 -7.30 0.90 -1.06
C VAL A 12 -7.47 2.41 -0.86
N VAL A 13 -8.64 2.83 -0.37
CA VAL A 13 -8.93 4.20 0.04
C VAL A 13 -8.86 4.29 1.56
N LEU A 14 -8.01 5.18 2.06
CA LEU A 14 -7.79 5.47 3.48
C LEU A 14 -7.95 6.97 3.75
N PHE A 15 -8.14 7.33 5.02
CA PHE A 15 -8.37 8.71 5.45
C PHE A 15 -7.22 9.17 6.37
N THR A 16 -6.80 10.43 6.26
CA THR A 16 -5.70 10.96 7.09
C THR A 16 -6.07 11.00 8.58
N SER A 17 -7.37 11.06 8.91
CA SER A 17 -7.91 10.96 10.27
C SER A 17 -7.65 9.64 10.98
N ILE A 18 -7.13 8.61 10.29
CA ILE A 18 -6.60 7.39 10.96
C ILE A 18 -5.50 7.74 11.97
N PHE A 19 -4.82 8.87 11.77
CA PHE A 19 -3.75 9.38 12.64
C PHE A 19 -4.19 10.47 13.63
N ASP A 20 -5.50 10.67 13.84
CA ASP A 20 -5.97 11.77 14.71
C ASP A 20 -5.64 11.58 16.18
N THR A 21 -5.51 10.33 16.62
CA THR A 21 -5.24 9.97 18.02
C THR A 21 -3.77 10.12 18.39
N GLU A 22 -2.86 9.96 17.43
CA GLU A 22 -1.42 10.01 17.67
C GLU A 22 -0.94 11.45 17.76
N LYS A 23 -0.21 11.75 18.85
CA LYS A 23 0.31 13.10 19.11
C LYS A 23 1.79 13.20 18.75
N LYS A 24 2.53 12.09 18.90
CA LYS A 24 3.98 12.03 18.67
C LYS A 24 4.28 11.44 17.29
N LEU A 25 5.43 11.85 16.73
CA LEU A 25 5.88 11.36 15.42
C LEU A 25 6.17 9.85 15.44
N GLU A 26 6.72 9.35 16.56
CA GLU A 26 6.99 7.94 16.78
C GLU A 26 5.73 7.07 16.66
N GLU A 27 4.63 7.52 17.28
CA GLU A 27 3.35 6.82 17.27
C GLU A 27 2.75 6.78 15.85
N ILE A 28 2.80 7.91 15.14
CA ILE A 28 2.37 8.01 13.74
C ILE A 28 3.16 7.06 12.86
N ILE A 29 4.50 7.03 13.01
CA ILE A 29 5.37 6.18 12.19
C ILE A 29 5.18 4.70 12.53
N TYR A 30 4.98 4.34 13.80
CA TYR A 30 4.69 2.96 14.20
C TYR A 30 3.38 2.46 13.56
N LYS A 31 2.30 3.23 13.69
CA LYS A 31 1.00 2.91 13.07
C LYS A 31 1.10 2.88 11.55
N LEU A 32 1.76 3.85 10.93
CA LEU A 32 1.95 3.88 9.48
C LEU A 32 2.81 2.70 9.01
N GLY A 33 3.84 2.31 9.76
CA GLY A 33 4.65 1.13 9.46
C GLY A 33 3.83 -0.16 9.43
N PHE A 34 2.88 -0.31 10.36
CA PHE A 34 1.91 -1.41 10.33
C PHE A 34 1.01 -1.35 9.09
N ILE A 35 0.47 -0.18 8.73
CA ILE A 35 -0.35 0.02 7.53
C ILE A 35 0.45 -0.32 6.26
N ILE A 36 1.66 0.23 6.10
CA ILE A 36 2.54 -0.04 4.96
C ILE A 36 2.78 -1.55 4.83
N ARG A 37 3.11 -2.23 5.93
CA ARG A 37 3.30 -3.68 5.95
C ARG A 37 2.06 -4.44 5.48
N THR A 38 0.90 -4.10 6.03
CA THR A 38 -0.38 -4.70 5.64
C THR A 38 -0.61 -4.56 4.13
N LEU A 39 -0.41 -3.36 3.58
CA LEU A 39 -0.58 -3.09 2.15
C LEU A 39 0.35 -3.93 1.27
N VAL A 40 1.64 -4.07 1.64
CA VAL A 40 2.58 -4.87 0.85
C VAL A 40 2.36 -6.37 1.00
N ILE A 41 1.97 -6.86 2.19
CA ILE A 41 1.67 -8.29 2.44
C ILE A 41 0.58 -8.75 1.47
N PHE A 42 -0.47 -7.94 1.31
CA PHE A 42 -1.63 -8.30 0.47
C PHE A 42 -1.52 -7.79 -0.97
N ARG A 43 -0.32 -7.35 -1.40
CA ARG A 43 0.00 -6.95 -2.77
C ARG A 43 -0.95 -5.87 -3.33
N VAL A 44 -1.27 -4.88 -2.49
CA VAL A 44 -2.09 -3.73 -2.91
C VAL A 44 -1.38 -2.99 -4.04
N SER A 45 -2.11 -2.60 -5.07
CA SER A 45 -1.54 -1.94 -6.25
C SER A 45 -1.46 -0.42 -6.08
N GLU A 46 -2.47 0.17 -5.45
CA GLU A 46 -2.59 1.62 -5.28
C GLU A 46 -3.24 1.95 -3.95
N VAL A 47 -2.76 3.00 -3.30
CA VAL A 47 -3.34 3.55 -2.08
C VAL A 47 -3.71 5.00 -2.29
N ILE A 48 -4.96 5.31 -2.03
CA ILE A 48 -5.54 6.65 -2.13
C ILE A 48 -5.78 7.16 -0.72
N TRP A 49 -5.07 8.21 -0.33
CA TRP A 49 -5.29 8.91 0.93
C TRP A 49 -6.21 10.11 0.69
N LEU A 50 -7.35 10.11 1.37
CA LEU A 50 -8.25 11.26 1.43
C LEU A 50 -7.90 12.12 2.63
N ASP A 51 -7.59 13.39 2.38
CA ASP A 51 -7.24 14.34 3.42
C ASP A 51 -8.52 14.92 4.06
N ASP A 52 -8.99 14.27 5.11
CA ASP A 52 -10.15 14.70 5.90
C ASP A 52 -9.76 15.52 7.14
N LEU A 53 -8.47 15.75 7.34
CA LEU A 53 -7.93 16.62 8.37
C LEU A 53 -7.67 18.01 7.80
N LYS A 54 -8.71 18.84 7.81
CA LYS A 54 -8.74 20.19 7.21
C LYS A 54 -7.59 21.16 7.57
N ASN A 55 -6.68 20.83 8.50
CA ASN A 55 -5.56 21.70 8.90
C ASN A 55 -4.21 21.00 9.20
N LYS A 56 -4.01 19.70 8.90
CA LYS A 56 -2.74 18.99 9.20
C LYS A 56 -1.95 18.61 7.93
N LYS A 57 -1.49 19.62 7.16
CA LYS A 57 -0.58 19.43 5.99
C LYS A 57 0.68 18.59 6.31
N ASN A 58 1.04 18.44 7.58
CA ASN A 58 2.18 17.63 8.00
C ASN A 58 1.94 16.12 7.83
N ILE A 59 0.71 15.62 7.99
CA ILE A 59 0.43 14.17 7.96
C ILE A 59 0.59 13.60 6.56
N THR A 60 0.00 14.24 5.55
CA THR A 60 0.15 13.81 4.14
C THR A 60 1.62 13.78 3.73
N ARG A 61 2.41 14.77 4.18
CA ARG A 61 3.86 14.79 3.97
C ARG A 61 4.59 13.65 4.69
N ILE A 62 4.24 13.36 5.95
CA ILE A 62 4.79 12.22 6.70
C ILE A 62 4.48 10.91 5.97
N ILE A 63 3.22 10.67 5.60
CA ILE A 63 2.78 9.47 4.88
C ILE A 63 3.58 9.30 3.59
N LYS A 64 3.71 10.37 2.80
CA LYS A 64 4.44 10.36 1.53
C LYS A 64 5.93 10.07 1.74
N ASP A 65 6.60 10.83 2.61
CA ASP A 65 8.03 10.68 2.86
C ASP A 65 8.34 9.28 3.40
N VAL A 66 7.59 8.83 4.41
CA VAL A 66 7.81 7.55 5.07
C VAL A 66 7.50 6.37 4.15
N SER A 67 6.41 6.40 3.40
CA SER A 67 6.09 5.30 2.48
C SER A 67 7.09 5.20 1.33
N ASN A 68 7.52 6.33 0.76
CA ASN A 68 8.57 6.34 -0.27
C ASN A 68 9.90 5.79 0.26
N TYR A 69 10.29 6.20 1.48
CA TYR A 69 11.47 5.66 2.14
C TYR A 69 11.35 4.15 2.41
N ALA A 70 10.20 3.71 2.93
CA ALA A 70 9.94 2.34 3.30
C ALA A 70 9.96 1.40 2.09
N LEU A 71 9.36 1.81 0.96
CA LEU A 71 9.31 1.01 -0.27
C LEU A 71 10.62 1.02 -1.07
N THR A 72 11.53 1.97 -0.84
CA THR A 72 12.82 2.01 -1.55
C THR A 72 13.74 0.87 -1.10
N PRO A 73 14.42 0.18 -2.05
CA PRO A 73 15.46 -0.81 -1.72
C PRO A 73 16.51 -0.31 -0.73
N PRO A 74 17.06 -1.17 0.16
CA PRO A 74 18.00 -0.76 1.21
C PRO A 74 19.17 0.10 0.71
N TYR A 75 19.81 -0.28 -0.39
CA TYR A 75 20.93 0.48 -0.99
C TYR A 75 20.52 1.87 -1.49
N GLY A 76 19.25 2.06 -1.83
CA GLY A 76 18.70 3.33 -2.30
C GLY A 76 18.34 4.32 -1.17
N LYS A 77 18.20 3.84 0.07
CA LYS A 77 17.77 4.66 1.22
C LYS A 77 18.77 5.77 1.56
N LYS A 78 20.06 5.58 1.25
CA LYS A 78 21.12 6.59 1.44
C LYS A 78 20.93 7.87 0.61
N TYR A 79 20.09 7.83 -0.43
CA TYR A 79 19.80 9.00 -1.28
C TYR A 79 18.65 9.87 -0.75
N PHE A 80 18.01 9.46 0.34
CA PHE A 80 17.00 10.30 0.98
C PHE A 80 17.68 11.40 1.80
N PRO A 81 17.28 12.67 1.64
CA PRO A 81 17.82 13.75 2.46
C PRO A 81 17.40 13.58 3.92
N ILE A 82 18.21 14.11 4.83
CA ILE A 82 17.87 14.18 6.25
C ILE A 82 16.64 15.08 6.40
N LYS A 83 15.51 14.48 6.76
CA LYS A 83 14.22 15.16 6.97
C LYS A 83 13.70 14.85 8.36
N ARG A 84 13.12 15.85 9.03
CA ARG A 84 12.44 15.65 10.32
C ARG A 84 11.34 14.58 10.26
N THR A 85 10.61 14.51 9.15
CA THR A 85 9.57 13.50 8.88
C THR A 85 10.11 12.07 8.84
N LEU A 86 11.41 11.88 8.55
CA LEU A 86 12.07 10.58 8.49
C LEU A 86 12.88 10.26 9.75
N SER A 87 12.89 11.13 10.77
CA SER A 87 13.76 10.97 11.94
C SER A 87 13.51 9.71 12.78
N LYS A 88 12.34 9.08 12.65
CA LYS A 88 11.95 7.88 13.41
C LYS A 88 11.64 6.66 12.53
N VAL A 89 12.08 6.67 11.26
CA VAL A 89 11.82 5.56 10.32
C VAL A 89 12.44 4.22 10.73
N GLY A 90 13.40 4.23 11.67
CA GLY A 90 13.92 3.00 12.28
C GLY A 90 12.88 2.20 13.08
N LEU A 91 11.74 2.82 13.43
CA LEU A 91 10.61 2.12 14.06
C LEU A 91 9.77 1.30 13.06
N ILE A 92 9.98 1.51 11.75
CA ILE A 92 9.21 0.80 10.74
C ILE A 92 9.68 -0.65 10.70
N PRO A 93 8.77 -1.62 10.85
CA PRO A 93 9.11 -3.02 10.70
C PRO A 93 9.60 -3.32 9.27
N PRO A 94 10.48 -4.33 9.08
CA PRO A 94 11.11 -4.60 7.79
C PRO A 94 10.04 -4.85 6.71
N ILE A 95 10.18 -4.27 5.52
CA ILE A 95 9.19 -4.41 4.44
C ILE A 95 9.44 -5.69 3.62
N ASN A 96 10.71 -5.99 3.31
CA ASN A 96 11.18 -7.22 2.67
C ASN A 96 10.39 -7.64 1.42
N ILE A 97 9.96 -6.66 0.62
CA ILE A 97 9.44 -6.92 -0.73
C ILE A 97 10.58 -7.42 -1.65
N PRO A 98 10.28 -8.07 -2.79
CA PRO A 98 11.27 -8.58 -3.73
C PRO A 98 12.46 -7.65 -4.02
N SER A 99 12.23 -6.34 -4.17
CA SER A 99 13.30 -5.38 -4.48
C SER A 99 14.22 -5.07 -3.28
N HIS A 100 13.87 -5.52 -2.08
CA HIS A 100 14.68 -5.35 -0.86
C HIS A 100 15.56 -6.56 -0.59
N VAL A 101 15.13 -7.73 -1.06
CA VAL A 101 15.84 -9.00 -0.86
C VAL A 101 16.79 -9.19 -2.03
N VAL A 102 17.83 -8.35 -2.06
CA VAL A 102 18.91 -8.42 -3.04
C VAL A 102 20.22 -8.81 -2.37
N SER A 103 21.08 -9.51 -3.11
CA SER A 103 22.39 -9.90 -2.63
C SER A 103 23.33 -8.69 -2.55
N ASN A 104 24.33 -8.76 -1.67
CA ASN A 104 25.40 -7.74 -1.65
C ASN A 104 26.40 -7.92 -2.81
N ASP A 105 26.30 -9.02 -3.56
CA ASP A 105 27.16 -9.36 -4.68
C ASP A 105 26.33 -9.73 -5.92
N TYR A 106 27.00 -9.86 -7.07
CA TYR A 106 26.37 -10.19 -8.35
C TYR A 106 25.86 -11.63 -8.35
N VAL A 107 24.53 -11.81 -8.41
CA VAL A 107 23.89 -13.12 -8.59
C VAL A 107 23.25 -13.17 -9.96
N GLU A 108 23.68 -14.12 -10.79
CA GLU A 108 23.16 -14.28 -12.15
C GLU A 108 21.63 -14.51 -12.15
N GLY A 109 20.94 -13.83 -13.06
CA GLY A 109 19.48 -13.85 -13.13
C GLY A 109 18.78 -12.89 -12.14
N GLU A 110 19.50 -12.26 -11.22
CA GLU A 110 18.91 -11.30 -10.28
C GLU A 110 18.53 -10.01 -11.01
N ILE A 111 17.28 -9.57 -10.82
CA ILE A 111 16.78 -8.30 -11.34
C ILE A 111 16.86 -7.25 -10.23
N ARG A 112 17.61 -6.17 -10.48
CA ARG A 112 17.83 -5.09 -9.52
C ARG A 112 17.22 -3.80 -10.01
N LYS A 113 16.51 -3.10 -9.13
CA LYS A 113 16.01 -1.76 -9.42
C LYS A 113 17.14 -0.74 -9.38
N VAL A 114 17.05 0.28 -10.21
CA VAL A 114 17.97 1.40 -10.18
C VAL A 114 17.37 2.52 -9.33
N VAL A 115 18.09 2.95 -8.30
CA VAL A 115 17.70 4.09 -7.47
C VAL A 115 18.79 5.15 -7.57
N ASN A 116 18.48 6.29 -8.20
CA ASN A 116 19.44 7.37 -8.44
C ASN A 116 20.72 6.91 -9.19
N GLY A 117 20.58 5.92 -10.07
CA GLY A 117 21.69 5.29 -10.78
C GLY A 117 22.37 4.15 -10.03
N ASP A 118 21.97 3.82 -8.80
CA ASP A 118 22.57 2.75 -8.00
C ASP A 118 21.73 1.47 -8.05
N THR A 119 22.39 0.32 -8.23
CA THR A 119 21.78 -1.03 -8.21
C THR A 119 22.12 -1.82 -6.93
N GLY A 120 22.90 -1.22 -6.03
CA GLY A 120 23.47 -1.85 -4.84
C GLY A 120 24.82 -2.53 -5.07
N VAL A 121 25.15 -2.87 -6.32
CA VAL A 121 26.45 -3.47 -6.70
C VAL A 121 27.22 -2.65 -7.73
N LYS A 122 26.53 -1.74 -8.44
CA LYS A 122 27.14 -0.88 -9.46
C LYS A 122 26.35 0.41 -9.67
N ILE A 123 27.05 1.45 -10.10
CA ILE A 123 26.43 2.66 -10.63
C ILE A 123 26.21 2.52 -12.15
N VAL A 124 25.01 2.85 -12.59
CA VAL A 124 24.53 2.81 -13.97
C VAL A 124 23.86 4.14 -14.35
N ASN A 125 23.39 4.26 -15.59
CA ASN A 125 22.66 5.44 -16.03
C ASN A 125 21.39 5.64 -15.17
N ARG A 126 21.18 6.86 -14.67
CA ARG A 126 20.01 7.22 -13.85
C ARG A 126 18.67 7.04 -14.56
N LYS A 127 18.65 6.99 -15.90
CA LYS A 127 17.44 6.76 -16.70
C LYS A 127 17.01 5.28 -16.72
N THR A 128 17.93 4.36 -16.44
CA THR A 128 17.64 2.92 -16.38
C THR A 128 16.68 2.65 -15.22
N LYS A 129 15.65 1.83 -15.42
CA LYS A 129 14.69 1.48 -14.35
C LYS A 129 15.14 0.28 -13.53
N SER A 130 15.63 -0.74 -14.23
CA SER A 130 16.15 -1.98 -13.64
C SER A 130 17.23 -2.59 -14.52
N VAL A 131 18.02 -3.47 -13.93
CA VAL A 131 19.07 -4.24 -14.59
C VAL A 131 18.90 -5.72 -14.30
N LEU A 132 19.29 -6.56 -15.26
CA LEU A 132 19.44 -8.00 -15.09
C LEU A 132 20.93 -8.33 -14.97
N VAL A 133 21.33 -9.01 -13.89
CA VAL A 133 22.70 -9.50 -13.73
C VAL A 133 22.91 -10.72 -14.63
N LEU A 134 23.92 -10.68 -15.50
CA LEU A 134 24.16 -11.73 -16.50
C LEU A 134 25.35 -12.62 -16.17
N ASP A 135 26.42 -12.05 -15.64
CA ASP A 135 27.68 -12.76 -15.38
C ASP A 135 28.27 -12.21 -14.08
N SER A 136 28.29 -13.05 -13.05
CA SER A 136 28.77 -12.70 -11.72
C SER A 136 30.29 -12.47 -11.70
N LEU A 137 31.05 -13.28 -12.45
CA LEU A 137 32.50 -13.20 -12.53
C LEU A 137 32.96 -11.93 -13.25
N ARG A 138 32.31 -11.59 -14.36
CA ARG A 138 32.60 -10.37 -15.13
C ARG A 138 31.89 -9.13 -14.59
N LYS A 139 31.04 -9.27 -13.57
CA LYS A 139 30.23 -8.18 -12.98
C LYS A 139 29.42 -7.44 -14.03
N SER A 140 28.87 -8.21 -14.97
CA SER A 140 28.16 -7.70 -16.14
C SER A 140 26.65 -7.69 -15.91
N HIS A 141 25.98 -6.73 -16.54
CA HIS A 141 24.53 -6.54 -16.44
C HIS A 141 23.97 -5.98 -17.75
N LEU A 142 22.68 -6.20 -17.96
CA LEU A 142 21.91 -5.66 -19.07
C LEU A 142 20.84 -4.71 -18.54
N THR A 143 20.59 -3.61 -19.25
CA THR A 143 19.38 -2.81 -19.01
C THR A 143 18.14 -3.68 -19.21
N TYR A 144 17.30 -3.77 -18.20
CA TYR A 144 16.12 -4.62 -18.21
C TYR A 144 14.94 -3.82 -17.67
N ASP A 145 14.21 -3.13 -18.53
CA ASP A 145 13.17 -2.16 -18.13
C ASP A 145 11.86 -2.80 -17.62
N PHE A 146 11.86 -4.11 -17.39
CA PHE A 146 10.74 -4.87 -16.86
C PHE A 146 11.09 -5.40 -15.47
N TYR A 147 10.34 -5.01 -14.43
CA TYR A 147 10.46 -5.61 -13.10
C TYR A 147 9.23 -6.50 -12.86
N PRO A 148 9.35 -7.83 -12.94
CA PRO A 148 8.19 -8.71 -12.94
C PRO A 148 7.55 -8.86 -11.56
N TYR A 149 8.30 -8.62 -10.48
CA TYR A 149 7.85 -8.90 -9.13
C TYR A 149 7.07 -7.75 -8.53
N TYR A 150 6.26 -8.04 -7.51
CA TYR A 150 5.56 -7.03 -6.75
C TYR A 150 6.55 -6.11 -6.05
N ASP A 151 6.38 -4.80 -6.21
CA ASP A 151 7.35 -3.78 -5.76
C ASP A 151 6.69 -2.68 -4.93
N GLY A 152 5.65 -3.04 -4.20
CA GLY A 152 4.84 -2.11 -3.42
C GLY A 152 3.71 -1.49 -4.24
N TYR A 153 3.26 -0.32 -3.80
CA TYR A 153 2.06 0.34 -4.29
C TYR A 153 2.31 1.80 -4.69
N SER A 154 1.49 2.32 -5.60
CA SER A 154 1.43 3.76 -5.88
C SER A 154 0.66 4.48 -4.77
N ILE A 155 0.99 5.76 -4.55
CA ILE A 155 0.34 6.60 -3.53
C ILE A 155 -0.24 7.83 -4.20
N LYS A 156 -1.53 8.08 -3.94
CA LYS A 156 -2.24 9.28 -4.37
C LYS A 156 -2.86 9.98 -3.16
N PHE A 157 -2.92 11.31 -3.24
CA PHE A 157 -3.54 12.15 -2.22
C PHE A 157 -4.64 12.98 -2.88
N TYR A 158 -5.82 12.99 -2.29
CA TYR A 158 -6.93 13.84 -2.72
C TYR A 158 -7.65 14.44 -1.51
N ASP A 159 -8.42 15.49 -1.75
CA ASP A 159 -9.37 16.01 -0.76
C ASP A 159 -10.58 15.06 -0.61
N VAL A 160 -11.32 15.17 0.49
CA VAL A 160 -12.53 14.36 0.78
C VAL A 160 -13.57 14.44 -0.34
N THR A 161 -13.66 15.56 -1.05
CA THR A 161 -14.55 15.73 -2.22
C THR A 161 -14.31 14.68 -3.31
N TYR A 162 -13.14 14.03 -3.35
CA TYR A 162 -12.86 12.91 -4.24
C TYR A 162 -13.78 11.71 -4.01
N LEU A 163 -14.42 11.60 -2.84
CA LEU A 163 -15.49 10.62 -2.62
C LEU A 163 -16.57 10.72 -3.68
N ASN A 164 -16.89 11.92 -4.18
CA ASN A 164 -17.87 12.10 -5.26
C ASN A 164 -17.48 11.35 -6.53
N LYS A 165 -16.19 11.29 -6.87
CA LYS A 165 -15.72 10.49 -8.00
C LYS A 165 -15.78 9.00 -7.72
N ILE A 166 -15.58 8.59 -6.46
CA ILE A 166 -15.68 7.19 -6.05
C ILE A 166 -17.13 6.70 -6.15
N LYS A 167 -18.12 7.57 -5.95
CA LYS A 167 -19.56 7.23 -6.05
C LYS A 167 -19.94 6.61 -7.40
N ASP A 168 -19.27 7.04 -8.46
CA ASP A 168 -19.57 6.62 -9.83
C ASP A 168 -18.78 5.38 -10.25
N ILE A 169 -17.93 4.83 -9.37
CA ILE A 169 -17.07 3.68 -9.67
C ILE A 169 -17.79 2.37 -9.28
N GLU A 170 -17.95 1.47 -10.25
CA GLU A 170 -18.70 0.23 -10.06
C GLU A 170 -17.97 -0.83 -9.22
N ASN A 171 -16.63 -0.81 -9.19
CA ASN A 171 -15.82 -1.81 -8.51
C ASN A 171 -15.40 -1.41 -7.09
N VAL A 172 -16.29 -0.72 -6.37
CA VAL A 172 -16.06 -0.25 -5.00
C VAL A 172 -16.77 -1.12 -3.98
N ILE A 173 -16.01 -1.54 -2.96
CA ILE A 173 -16.53 -2.15 -1.75
C ILE A 173 -16.16 -1.29 -0.55
N ILE A 174 -17.08 -1.14 0.39
CA ILE A 174 -16.90 -0.32 1.59
C ILE A 174 -16.94 -1.25 2.80
N ALA A 175 -15.86 -1.24 3.58
CA ALA A 175 -15.83 -1.98 4.85
C ALA A 175 -16.74 -1.28 5.87
N SER A 176 -17.72 -2.02 6.38
CA SER A 176 -18.68 -1.52 7.36
C SER A 176 -19.16 -2.62 8.28
N ARG A 177 -19.30 -2.31 9.57
CA ARG A 177 -19.89 -3.22 10.58
C ARG A 177 -21.33 -3.62 10.23
N SER A 178 -22.11 -2.72 9.63
CA SER A 178 -23.48 -2.98 9.18
C SER A 178 -23.56 -3.59 7.78
N GLY A 179 -22.42 -3.91 7.16
CA GLY A 179 -22.35 -4.51 5.85
C GLY A 179 -22.83 -5.97 5.81
N LYS A 180 -23.00 -6.49 4.61
CA LYS A 180 -23.36 -7.89 4.37
C LYS A 180 -22.25 -8.82 4.87
N ASP A 181 -22.62 -10.02 5.29
CA ASP A 181 -21.67 -11.08 5.58
C ASP A 181 -20.86 -11.41 4.31
N LEU A 182 -19.54 -11.50 4.44
CA LEU A 182 -18.64 -11.76 3.32
C LEU A 182 -18.99 -13.06 2.59
N SER A 183 -19.42 -14.10 3.31
CA SER A 183 -19.77 -15.40 2.72
C SER A 183 -20.89 -15.31 1.69
N LEU A 184 -21.81 -14.35 1.85
CA LEU A 184 -22.95 -14.15 0.95
C LEU A 184 -22.59 -13.34 -0.30
N VAL A 185 -21.44 -12.67 -0.30
CA VAL A 185 -21.05 -11.75 -1.38
C VAL A 185 -19.69 -12.06 -2.01
N ALA A 186 -18.99 -13.10 -1.53
CA ALA A 186 -17.65 -13.47 -1.98
C ALA A 186 -17.57 -13.65 -3.50
N ASP A 187 -18.45 -14.47 -4.08
CA ASP A 187 -18.47 -14.75 -5.53
C ASP A 187 -18.69 -13.49 -6.37
N LYS A 188 -19.54 -12.58 -5.87
CA LYS A 188 -19.80 -11.30 -6.52
C LYS A 188 -18.56 -10.40 -6.45
N ILE A 189 -17.85 -10.36 -5.32
CA ILE A 189 -16.60 -9.59 -5.17
C ILE A 189 -15.52 -10.13 -6.10
N SER A 190 -15.35 -11.45 -6.18
CA SER A 190 -14.38 -12.06 -7.10
C SER A 190 -14.72 -11.78 -8.57
N SER A 191 -16.01 -11.80 -8.94
CA SER A 191 -16.46 -11.43 -10.28
C SER A 191 -16.15 -9.96 -10.63
N ILE A 192 -16.41 -9.03 -9.69
CA ILE A 192 -16.08 -7.61 -9.85
C ILE A 192 -14.57 -7.42 -10.04
N TYR A 193 -13.77 -8.10 -9.22
CA TYR A 193 -12.32 -8.05 -9.28
C TYR A 193 -11.77 -8.54 -10.63
N GLU A 194 -12.26 -9.67 -11.13
CA GLU A 194 -11.82 -10.23 -12.41
C GLU A 194 -12.17 -9.35 -13.60
N GLN A 195 -13.31 -8.65 -13.55
CA GLN A 195 -13.69 -7.71 -14.61
C GLN A 195 -12.82 -6.46 -14.56
N ASN A 196 -12.83 -5.72 -13.44
CA ASN A 196 -12.38 -4.33 -13.38
C ASN A 196 -11.29 -4.05 -12.32
N GLY A 197 -10.84 -5.07 -11.59
CA GLY A 197 -10.12 -4.88 -10.33
C GLY A 197 -11.07 -4.50 -9.19
N LEU A 198 -10.55 -4.11 -8.04
CA LEU A 198 -11.35 -3.82 -6.85
C LEU A 198 -10.80 -2.63 -6.08
N THR A 199 -11.68 -1.76 -5.60
CA THR A 199 -11.36 -0.66 -4.69
C THR A 199 -11.99 -0.91 -3.34
N LEU A 200 -11.17 -1.10 -2.32
CA LEU A 200 -11.59 -1.23 -0.93
C LEU A 200 -11.54 0.13 -0.22
N VAL A 201 -12.65 0.56 0.35
CA VAL A 201 -12.70 1.76 1.19
C VAL A 201 -12.76 1.34 2.65
N ILE A 202 -11.75 1.75 3.44
CA ILE A 202 -11.79 1.65 4.90
C ILE A 202 -12.16 3.03 5.44
N GLY A 203 -13.30 3.11 6.12
CA GLY A 203 -13.83 4.37 6.64
C GLY A 203 -12.94 5.04 7.71
N PRO A 204 -13.11 6.35 7.93
CA PRO A 204 -12.40 7.08 8.98
C PRO A 204 -12.87 6.64 10.38
N PRO A 205 -12.03 6.75 11.42
CA PRO A 205 -12.36 6.29 12.77
C PRO A 205 -13.62 6.94 13.37
N LYS A 206 -13.88 8.21 13.03
CA LYS A 206 -15.06 8.95 13.53
C LYS A 206 -16.37 8.55 12.82
N GLY A 207 -16.31 7.65 11.84
CA GLY A 207 -17.46 7.24 11.04
C GLY A 207 -17.94 8.33 10.08
N GLY A 208 -19.23 8.32 9.75
CA GLY A 208 -19.84 9.31 8.86
C GLY A 208 -19.69 9.02 7.36
N LEU A 209 -18.76 8.13 6.96
CA LEU A 209 -18.62 7.70 5.56
C LEU A 209 -19.92 7.14 4.99
N LEU A 210 -20.63 6.32 5.77
CA LEU A 210 -21.91 5.74 5.36
C LEU A 210 -22.91 6.84 5.01
N LYS A 211 -23.04 7.90 5.83
CA LYS A 211 -23.97 9.00 5.52
C LYS A 211 -23.68 9.67 4.17
N THR A 212 -22.42 9.65 3.73
CA THR A 212 -22.00 10.24 2.44
C THR A 212 -22.13 9.27 1.27
N MET A 213 -22.03 7.96 1.53
CA MET A 213 -21.92 6.90 0.51
C MET A 213 -23.11 5.93 0.48
N GLU A 214 -24.05 6.01 1.41
CA GLU A 214 -25.19 5.08 1.51
C GLU A 214 -26.12 5.19 0.30
N THR A 215 -26.23 6.38 -0.30
CA THR A 215 -27.05 6.62 -1.49
C THR A 215 -26.42 6.13 -2.78
N THR A 216 -25.17 5.63 -2.78
CA THR A 216 -24.48 5.23 -4.02
C THR A 216 -24.75 3.79 -4.43
N GLY A 217 -25.37 2.98 -3.56
CA GLY A 217 -25.60 1.56 -3.83
C GLY A 217 -24.33 0.70 -3.85
N HIS A 218 -23.17 1.23 -3.47
CA HIS A 218 -21.95 0.43 -3.32
C HIS A 218 -22.13 -0.69 -2.30
N MET A 219 -21.40 -1.78 -2.52
CA MET A 219 -21.50 -2.93 -1.64
C MET A 219 -20.83 -2.65 -0.29
N LEU A 220 -21.62 -2.73 0.77
CA LEU A 220 -21.15 -2.69 2.15
C LEU A 220 -20.88 -4.12 2.63
N VAL A 221 -19.68 -4.35 3.17
CA VAL A 221 -19.24 -5.69 3.60
C VAL A 221 -18.69 -5.62 5.02
N ASN A 222 -19.15 -6.55 5.86
CA ASN A 222 -18.59 -6.75 7.19
C ASN A 222 -17.47 -7.79 7.13
N PHE A 223 -16.23 -7.32 7.23
CA PHE A 223 -15.03 -8.17 7.24
C PHE A 223 -14.66 -8.71 8.63
N VAL A 224 -15.30 -8.25 9.69
CA VAL A 224 -15.03 -8.71 11.07
C VAL A 224 -16.36 -9.07 11.74
N PRO A 225 -17.07 -10.10 11.25
CA PRO A 225 -18.31 -10.53 11.86
C PRO A 225 -18.06 -10.99 13.30
N LYS A 226 -19.06 -10.79 14.18
CA LYS A 226 -19.00 -11.17 15.60
C LYS A 226 -17.76 -10.59 16.33
N GLN A 227 -17.37 -9.36 15.98
CA GLN A 227 -16.26 -8.65 16.65
C GLN A 227 -16.43 -8.67 18.18
N GLY A 228 -15.37 -9.05 18.89
CA GLY A 228 -15.34 -9.09 20.36
C GLY A 228 -15.05 -7.74 21.03
N VAL A 229 -14.81 -6.69 20.23
CA VAL A 229 -14.53 -5.32 20.69
C VAL A 229 -15.63 -4.38 20.22
N LYS A 230 -15.81 -3.25 20.92
CA LYS A 230 -16.79 -2.23 20.54
C LYS A 230 -16.50 -1.63 19.16
N ASP A 231 -15.24 -1.27 18.94
CA ASP A 231 -14.76 -0.57 17.75
C ASP A 231 -13.50 -1.28 17.23
N VAL A 232 -13.47 -1.59 15.92
CA VAL A 232 -12.28 -2.09 15.23
C VAL A 232 -11.59 -0.89 14.60
N ARG A 233 -10.29 -0.71 14.87
CA ARG A 233 -9.54 0.43 14.32
C ARG A 233 -9.34 0.28 12.82
N ALA A 234 -9.10 1.39 12.12
CA ALA A 234 -8.98 1.38 10.67
C ALA A 234 -7.82 0.49 10.18
N GLU A 235 -6.68 0.50 10.88
CA GLU A 235 -5.54 -0.35 10.57
C GLU A 235 -5.82 -1.85 10.80
N GLU A 236 -6.59 -2.19 11.83
CA GLU A 236 -7.02 -3.57 12.14
C GLU A 236 -8.05 -4.05 11.10
N ALA A 237 -9.02 -3.19 10.78
CA ALA A 237 -10.03 -3.44 9.75
C ALA A 237 -9.38 -3.61 8.37
N LEU A 238 -8.37 -2.80 8.05
CA LEU A 238 -7.58 -2.92 6.82
C LEU A 238 -6.91 -4.30 6.74
N TYR A 239 -6.25 -4.74 7.82
CA TYR A 239 -5.59 -6.04 7.85
C TYR A 239 -6.59 -7.19 7.70
N GLY A 240 -7.68 -7.18 8.49
CA GLY A 240 -8.72 -8.20 8.43
C GLY A 240 -9.39 -8.28 7.05
N ALA A 241 -9.77 -7.13 6.49
CA ALA A 241 -10.40 -7.05 5.17
C ALA A 241 -9.45 -7.56 4.08
N LEU A 242 -8.22 -7.07 4.03
CA LEU A 242 -7.26 -7.51 3.00
C LEU A 242 -6.85 -8.97 3.15
N SER A 243 -6.83 -9.53 4.36
CA SER A 243 -6.61 -10.96 4.59
C SER A 243 -7.71 -11.81 3.95
N LEU A 244 -8.97 -11.46 4.21
CA LEU A 244 -10.12 -12.15 3.64
C LEU A 244 -10.23 -11.94 2.12
N LEU A 245 -9.97 -10.72 1.64
CA LEU A 245 -9.89 -10.44 0.21
C LEU A 245 -8.76 -11.23 -0.45
N ASN A 246 -7.62 -11.37 0.21
CA ASN A 246 -6.52 -12.17 -0.32
C ASN A 246 -6.92 -13.63 -0.49
N TYR A 247 -7.78 -14.17 0.37
CA TYR A 247 -8.31 -15.53 0.25
C TYR A 247 -9.30 -15.66 -0.92
N ILE A 248 -10.25 -14.74 -1.09
CA ILE A 248 -11.29 -14.87 -2.14
C ILE A 248 -10.83 -14.41 -3.53
N LEU A 249 -9.84 -13.51 -3.60
CA LEU A 249 -9.25 -12.99 -4.84
C LEU A 249 -8.00 -13.77 -5.26
N SER A 250 -7.84 -14.98 -4.72
CA SER A 250 -6.70 -15.87 -4.99
C SER A 250 -6.68 -16.34 -6.44
#